data_AF-A0A1F2TFV1-F1
#
_entry.id   AF-A0A1F2TFV1-F1
#
_cell.length_a   1.000
_cell.length_b   1.000
_cell.length_c   1.000
_cell.angle_alpha   90.00
_cell.angle_beta   90.00
_cell.angle_gamma   90.00
#
_symmetry.space_group_name_H-M   'P 1'
#
loop_
_entity.id
_entity.type
_entity.pdbx_description
1 polymer ?
#
loop_
_entity_poly.entity_id
_entity_poly.type
_entity_poly.pdbx_seq_one_letter_code
_entity_poly.pdbx_strand_id
1 'polypeptide(L)'
;MKYVNSDTGLEIELTGLTEEKTKFYRQALEKFRKNVDWLVFEEFVFGPMSPLYSGRKSRLEVIEDRLYLALEDMWLQLGVQQGMVKAETTQEDHAIGKRGQENRGRQAADGPNAARNGHLAATR
;
A
#
# COMPACT_ATOMS: atom_id res chain seq x y z
N MET A 1 -25.09 -8.12 -1.68
CA MET A 1 -24.01 -9.02 -2.15
C MET A 1 -22.95 -9.08 -1.05
N LYS A 2 -22.25 -10.19 -0.86
CA LYS A 2 -21.16 -10.26 0.12
C LYS A 2 -19.94 -10.97 -0.44
N TYR A 3 -18.77 -10.54 0.01
CA TYR A 3 -17.51 -11.25 -0.13
C TYR A 3 -17.28 -12.07 1.14
N VAL A 4 -16.84 -13.31 0.97
CA VAL A 4 -16.49 -14.20 2.09
C VAL A 4 -15.16 -14.86 1.74
N ASN A 5 -14.15 -14.58 2.56
CA ASN A 5 -12.89 -15.29 2.53
C ASN A 5 -13.02 -16.55 3.41
N SER A 6 -12.90 -17.73 2.81
CA SER A 6 -13.05 -19.00 3.53
C SER A 6 -11.83 -19.38 4.36
N ASP A 7 -10.66 -18.81 4.08
CA ASP A 7 -9.41 -19.13 4.76
C ASP A 7 -9.24 -18.30 6.04
N THR A 8 -9.66 -17.03 6.00
CA THR A 8 -9.56 -16.09 7.15
C THR A 8 -10.88 -15.90 7.90
N GLY A 9 -12.00 -16.32 7.31
CA GLY A 9 -13.35 -16.04 7.84
C GLY A 9 -13.80 -14.58 7.67
N LEU A 10 -13.05 -13.75 6.93
CA LEU A 10 -13.41 -12.36 6.67
C LEU A 10 -14.68 -12.28 5.82
N GLU A 11 -15.69 -11.58 6.35
CA GLU A 11 -16.93 -11.28 5.62
C GLU A 11 -17.06 -9.77 5.39
N ILE A 12 -17.25 -9.38 4.13
CA ILE A 12 -17.46 -7.98 3.74
C ILE A 12 -18.78 -7.86 2.99
N GLU A 13 -19.70 -7.10 3.56
CA GLU A 13 -20.96 -6.77 2.92
C GLU A 13 -20.80 -5.68 1.87
N LEU A 14 -20.99 -6.03 0.61
CA LEU A 14 -20.88 -5.12 -0.53
C LEU A 14 -22.23 -4.42 -0.81
N THR A 15 -22.71 -3.66 0.16
CA THR A 15 -23.94 -2.85 0.05
C THR A 15 -23.65 -1.51 -0.60
N GLY A 16 -24.59 -0.99 -1.41
CA GLY A 16 -24.49 0.34 -2.00
C GLY A 16 -23.53 0.46 -3.19
N LEU A 17 -23.10 -0.66 -3.78
CA LEU A 17 -22.32 -0.63 -5.01
C LEU A 17 -23.18 -0.17 -6.19
N THR A 18 -22.60 0.67 -7.04
CA THR A 18 -23.18 1.01 -8.35
C THR A 18 -23.16 -0.23 -9.26
N GLU A 19 -23.93 -0.18 -10.35
CA GLU A 19 -23.95 -1.27 -11.33
C GLU A 19 -22.56 -1.52 -11.95
N GLU A 20 -21.82 -0.45 -12.24
CA GLU A 20 -20.44 -0.50 -12.73
C GLU A 20 -19.51 -1.20 -11.74
N LYS A 21 -19.51 -0.77 -10.48
CA LYS A 21 -18.71 -1.40 -9.41
C LYS A 21 -19.09 -2.86 -9.17
N THR A 22 -20.38 -3.19 -9.32
CA THR A 22 -20.87 -4.57 -9.21
C THR A 22 -20.36 -5.44 -10.36
N LYS A 23 -20.38 -4.93 -11.60
CA LYS A 23 -19.82 -5.64 -12.76
C LYS A 23 -18.31 -5.83 -12.61
N PHE A 24 -17.61 -4.79 -12.21
CA PHE A 24 -16.17 -4.82 -11.95
C PHE A 24 -15.80 -5.86 -10.89
N TYR A 25 -16.52 -5.88 -9.76
CA TYR A 25 -16.31 -6.89 -8.71
C TYR A 25 -16.48 -8.32 -9.23
N ARG A 26 -17.50 -8.60 -10.06
CA ARG A 26 -17.71 -9.94 -10.63
C ARG A 26 -16.56 -10.36 -11.53
N GLN A 27 -16.02 -9.43 -12.33
CA GLN A 27 -14.84 -9.69 -13.18
C GLN A 27 -13.60 -9.97 -12.34
N ALA A 28 -13.38 -9.20 -11.26
CA ALA A 28 -12.31 -9.46 -10.31
C ALA A 28 -12.46 -10.84 -9.68
N LEU A 29 -13.66 -11.20 -9.21
CA LEU A 29 -13.93 -12.51 -8.63
C LEU A 29 -13.66 -13.66 -9.61
N GLU A 30 -14.00 -13.48 -10.89
CA GLU A 30 -13.71 -14.47 -11.92
C GLU A 30 -12.20 -14.63 -12.17
N LYS A 31 -11.46 -13.51 -12.25
CA LYS A 31 -10.00 -13.52 -12.38
C LYS A 31 -9.32 -14.18 -11.18
N PHE A 32 -9.77 -13.85 -9.97
CA PHE A 32 -9.30 -14.46 -8.74
C PHE A 32 -9.51 -15.98 -8.75
N ARG A 33 -10.72 -16.44 -9.10
CA ARG A 33 -11.02 -17.89 -9.22
C ARG A 33 -10.20 -18.61 -10.28
N LYS A 34 -9.79 -17.90 -11.33
CA LYS A 34 -8.90 -18.43 -12.37
C LYS A 34 -7.43 -18.45 -11.95
N ASN A 35 -7.10 -17.95 -10.75
CA ASN A 35 -5.74 -17.81 -10.24
C ASN A 35 -4.82 -17.13 -11.27
N VAL A 36 -5.27 -16.01 -11.84
CA VAL A 36 -4.45 -15.21 -12.76
C VAL A 36 -3.18 -14.71 -12.07
N ASP A 37 -2.15 -14.36 -12.81
CA ASP A 37 -0.91 -13.79 -12.25
C ASP A 37 -1.18 -12.61 -11.29
N TRP A 38 -0.45 -12.58 -10.18
CA TRP A 38 -0.62 -11.60 -9.11
C TRP A 38 -0.47 -10.15 -9.55
N LEU A 39 0.51 -9.83 -10.38
CA LEU A 39 0.73 -8.48 -10.89
C LEU A 39 -0.34 -8.11 -11.93
N VAL A 40 -0.77 -9.08 -12.76
CA VAL A 40 -1.89 -8.88 -13.69
C VAL A 40 -3.20 -8.59 -12.95
N PHE A 41 -3.42 -9.25 -11.81
CA PHE A 41 -4.56 -8.97 -10.94
C PHE A 41 -4.44 -7.58 -10.32
N GLU A 42 -3.28 -7.24 -9.76
CA GLU A 42 -3.00 -5.93 -9.18
C GLU A 42 -3.30 -4.79 -10.17
N GLU A 43 -2.77 -4.89 -11.39
CA GLU A 43 -2.95 -3.89 -12.42
C GLU A 43 -4.42 -3.76 -12.85
N PHE A 44 -5.15 -4.87 -12.94
CA PHE A 44 -6.59 -4.83 -13.24
C PHE A 44 -7.40 -4.14 -12.14
N VAL A 45 -7.08 -4.45 -10.88
CA VAL A 45 -7.86 -4.04 -9.72
C VAL A 45 -7.53 -2.62 -9.27
N PHE A 46 -6.24 -2.31 -9.17
CA PHE A 46 -5.71 -1.07 -8.60
C PHE A 46 -5.08 -0.14 -9.63
N GLY A 47 -5.05 -0.54 -10.91
CA GLY A 47 -4.54 0.29 -11.98
C GLY A 47 -5.38 1.55 -12.25
N PRO A 48 -4.85 2.49 -13.06
CA PRO A 48 -5.43 3.81 -13.25
C PRO A 48 -6.88 3.82 -13.78
N MET A 49 -7.26 2.77 -14.51
CA MET A 49 -8.60 2.61 -15.10
C MET A 49 -9.60 1.97 -14.15
N SER A 50 -9.21 1.69 -12.90
CA SER A 50 -10.08 1.05 -11.93
C SER A 50 -11.25 1.96 -11.53
N PRO A 51 -12.49 1.45 -11.56
CA PRO A 51 -13.67 2.17 -11.05
C PRO A 51 -13.62 2.48 -9.54
N LEU A 52 -12.62 1.98 -8.82
CA LEU A 52 -12.37 2.31 -7.42
C LEU A 52 -12.15 3.81 -7.20
N TYR A 53 -11.50 4.46 -8.16
CA TYR A 53 -11.09 5.86 -8.05
C TYR A 53 -12.14 6.85 -8.59
N SER A 54 -13.15 6.36 -9.31
CA SER A 54 -14.19 7.19 -9.91
C SER A 54 -14.99 7.95 -8.85
N GLY A 55 -14.97 9.29 -8.95
CA GLY A 55 -15.75 10.19 -8.10
C GLY A 55 -15.23 10.34 -6.66
N ARG A 56 -14.04 9.83 -6.35
CA ARG A 56 -13.41 9.92 -5.02
C ARG A 56 -12.58 11.19 -4.89
N LYS A 57 -12.67 11.84 -3.73
CA LYS A 57 -11.97 13.11 -3.46
C LYS A 57 -10.64 12.92 -2.73
N SER A 58 -10.44 11.77 -2.10
CA SER A 58 -9.23 11.46 -1.36
C SER A 58 -8.89 9.98 -1.41
N ARG A 59 -7.62 9.66 -1.15
CA ARG A 59 -7.16 8.28 -0.99
C ARG A 59 -7.82 7.59 0.21
N LEU A 60 -8.15 8.34 1.27
CA LEU A 60 -8.80 7.80 2.46
C LEU A 60 -10.18 7.22 2.12
N GLU A 61 -10.96 7.93 1.29
CA GLU A 61 -12.27 7.45 0.82
C GLU A 61 -12.18 6.17 -0.03
N VAL A 62 -11.02 5.90 -0.63
CA VAL A 62 -10.80 4.67 -1.42
C VAL A 62 -10.49 3.51 -0.50
N ILE A 63 -9.54 3.69 0.43
CA ILE A 63 -9.10 2.59 1.31
C ILE A 63 -10.17 2.16 2.32
N GLU A 64 -11.09 3.06 2.66
CA GLU A 64 -12.26 2.74 3.51
C GLU A 64 -13.44 2.16 2.71
N ASP A 65 -13.36 2.12 1.37
CA ASP A 65 -14.41 1.54 0.52
C ASP A 65 -14.45 0.02 0.69
N ARG A 66 -15.64 -0.53 0.96
CA ARG A 66 -15.82 -1.98 1.14
C ARG A 66 -15.42 -2.80 -0.09
N LEU A 67 -15.58 -2.25 -1.29
CA LEU A 67 -15.11 -2.89 -2.52
C LEU A 67 -13.58 -2.92 -2.56
N TYR A 68 -12.92 -1.83 -2.16
CA TYR A 68 -11.46 -1.80 -2.07
C TYR A 68 -10.95 -2.89 -1.13
N LEU A 69 -11.50 -2.96 0.08
CA LEU A 69 -11.10 -3.95 1.09
C LEU A 69 -11.30 -5.40 0.60
N ALA A 70 -12.42 -5.69 -0.07
CA ALA A 70 -12.66 -7.02 -0.62
C ALA A 70 -11.67 -7.39 -1.73
N LEU A 71 -11.28 -6.42 -2.55
CA LEU A 71 -10.35 -6.63 -3.66
C LEU A 71 -8.90 -6.72 -3.17
N GLU A 72 -8.54 -5.96 -2.14
CA GLU A 72 -7.25 -6.03 -1.45
C GLU A 72 -7.05 -7.41 -0.82
N ASP A 73 -8.07 -7.92 -0.12
CA ASP A 73 -8.01 -9.26 0.46
C ASP A 73 -7.80 -10.34 -0.63
N MET A 74 -8.56 -10.30 -1.74
CA MET A 74 -8.35 -11.22 -2.87
C MET A 74 -6.93 -11.13 -3.44
N TRP A 75 -6.39 -9.91 -3.59
CA TRP A 75 -5.04 -9.69 -4.12
C TRP A 75 -3.98 -10.26 -3.17
N LEU A 76 -4.11 -10.05 -1.87
CA LEU A 76 -3.21 -10.61 -0.87
C LEU A 76 -3.28 -12.14 -0.85
N GLN A 77 -4.49 -12.72 -0.87
CA GLN A 77 -4.66 -14.17 -0.93
C GLN A 77 -3.99 -14.78 -2.16
N LEU A 78 -4.18 -14.16 -3.32
CA LEU A 78 -3.60 -14.62 -4.56
C LEU A 78 -2.06 -14.49 -4.53
N GLY A 79 -1.55 -13.42 -3.91
CA GLY A 79 -0.13 -13.26 -3.62
C GLY A 79 0.43 -14.36 -2.71
N VAL A 80 -0.30 -14.76 -1.67
CA VAL A 80 0.08 -15.88 -0.79
C VAL A 80 0.06 -17.21 -1.55
N GLN A 81 -0.99 -17.48 -2.33
CA GLN A 81 -1.13 -18.70 -3.13
C GLN A 81 0.00 -18.86 -4.17
N GLN A 82 0.48 -17.74 -4.72
CA GLN A 82 1.56 -17.72 -5.71
C GLN A 82 2.96 -17.54 -5.09
N GLY A 83 3.06 -17.41 -3.76
CA GLY A 83 4.32 -17.23 -3.05
C GLY A 83 4.96 -15.84 -3.17
N MET A 84 4.21 -14.84 -3.65
CA MET A 84 4.63 -13.44 -3.75
C MET A 84 4.52 -12.69 -2.42
N VAL A 85 3.58 -13.11 -1.57
CA VAL A 85 3.34 -12.53 -0.24
C VAL A 85 3.54 -13.64 0.80
N LYS A 86 4.24 -13.33 1.89
CA LYS A 86 4.32 -14.26 3.02
C LYS A 86 2.98 -14.28 3.73
N ALA A 87 2.45 -15.46 4.01
CA ALA A 87 1.34 -15.60 4.93
C ALA A 87 1.82 -15.12 6.31
N GLU A 88 1.40 -13.93 6.72
CA GLU A 88 1.61 -13.50 8.09
C GLU A 88 0.65 -14.30 8.97
N THR A 89 1.18 -15.19 9.81
CA THR A 89 0.42 -15.80 10.90
C THR A 89 -0.03 -14.66 11.82
N THR A 90 -1.28 -14.23 11.68
CA THR A 90 -1.86 -13.17 12.50
C THR A 90 -1.93 -13.65 13.96
N GLN A 91 -0.96 -13.22 14.76
CA GLN A 91 -1.22 -12.94 16.17
C GLN A 91 -1.33 -11.42 16.26
N GLU A 92 -2.48 -10.99 16.75
CA GLU A 92 -2.89 -9.59 16.93
C GLU A 92 -1.78 -8.75 17.55
N ASP A 93 -1.39 -7.65 16.89
CA ASP A 93 -0.98 -6.47 17.63
C ASP A 93 -1.24 -5.20 16.81
N HIS A 94 -2.22 -4.43 17.24
CA HIS A 94 -2.45 -3.07 16.80
C HIS A 94 -1.25 -2.21 17.22
N ALA A 95 -0.26 -2.06 16.34
CA ALA A 95 0.76 -1.03 16.48
C ALA A 95 1.02 -0.36 15.13
N ILE A 96 0.42 0.80 14.93
CA ILE A 96 0.79 1.77 13.88
C ILE A 96 2.21 2.24 14.20
N GLY A 97 3.21 1.50 13.71
CA GLY A 97 4.62 1.75 13.89
C GLY A 97 5.21 2.49 12.69
N LYS A 98 5.47 3.79 12.86
CA LYS A 98 6.24 4.64 11.95
C LYS A 98 7.56 3.96 11.51
N ARG A 99 7.81 3.86 10.20
CA ARG A 99 9.15 3.65 9.60
C ARG A 99 9.07 3.96 8.10
N GLY A 100 9.89 4.79 7.48
CA GLY A 100 10.95 5.67 7.94
C GLY A 100 11.27 6.62 6.79
N GLN A 101 11.27 7.93 7.04
CA GLN A 101 11.90 8.90 6.16
C GLN A 101 13.41 8.73 6.32
N GLU A 102 14.02 7.96 5.43
CA GLU A 102 15.47 7.92 5.32
C GLU A 102 15.92 9.18 4.57
N ASN A 103 16.51 10.08 5.34
CA ASN A 103 17.07 11.36 4.91
C ASN A 103 18.07 11.15 3.75
N ARG A 104 17.68 11.57 2.55
CA ARG A 104 18.61 12.00 1.50
C ARG A 104 19.30 13.29 1.96
N GLY A 105 20.36 13.15 2.75
CA GLY A 105 21.28 14.22 3.10
C GLY A 105 22.39 14.34 2.05
N ARG A 106 22.25 15.35 1.18
CA ARG A 106 23.19 15.79 0.14
C ARG A 106 24.65 15.84 0.64
N GLN A 107 25.54 15.11 -0.02
CA GLN A 107 26.96 15.48 -0.11
C GLN A 107 27.10 16.53 -1.21
N ALA A 108 27.38 17.76 -0.82
CA ALA A 108 27.95 18.79 -1.68
C ALA A 108 28.93 19.62 -0.84
N ALA A 109 30.07 19.91 -1.48
CA ALA A 109 31.24 20.58 -0.96
C ALA A 109 30.96 21.92 -0.25
N ASP A 110 31.74 22.24 0.77
CA ASP A 110 32.71 23.35 0.73
C ASP A 110 33.45 23.46 2.07
N GLY A 111 34.77 23.71 2.01
CA GLY A 111 35.66 23.72 3.17
C GLY A 111 35.44 24.91 4.12
N PRO A 112 36.26 24.99 5.19
CA PRO A 112 36.76 26.30 5.56
C PRO A 112 38.28 26.32 5.75
N ASN A 113 38.83 27.27 5.02
CA ASN A 113 40.10 27.92 5.16
C ASN A 113 40.47 28.20 6.64
N ALA A 114 41.71 27.88 6.96
CA ALA A 114 42.36 28.25 8.21
C ALA A 114 42.47 29.77 8.33
N ALA A 115 42.03 30.33 9.46
CA ALA A 115 42.65 31.51 10.07
C ALA A 115 41.98 31.92 11.39
N ARG A 116 42.85 32.05 12.40
CA ARG A 116 42.85 33.04 13.49
C ARG A 116 41.98 32.77 14.72
N ASN A 117 42.68 32.44 15.81
CA ASN A 117 43.02 33.35 16.93
C ASN A 117 44.04 32.60 17.82
N GLY A 118 45.05 33.16 18.47
CA GLY A 118 45.53 34.52 18.69
C GLY A 118 46.62 34.46 19.78
N HIS A 119 47.53 35.43 19.76
CA HIS A 119 48.44 35.87 20.84
C HIS A 119 49.46 34.89 21.45
N LEU A 120 50.74 35.25 21.30
CA LEU A 120 51.62 35.53 22.44
C LEU A 120 52.73 36.50 22.00
N ALA A 121 52.85 37.58 22.77
CA ALA A 121 53.90 38.59 22.68
C ALA A 121 55.09 38.23 23.58
N ALA A 122 56.15 39.04 23.47
CA ALA A 122 57.44 39.05 24.19
C ALA A 122 58.52 38.18 23.52
N THR A 123 59.76 38.65 23.31
CA THR A 123 60.58 39.44 24.24
C THR A 123 61.80 40.03 23.52
N ARG A 124 62.19 41.25 23.94
CA ARG A 124 63.49 41.95 23.82
C ARG A 124 63.91 42.56 22.48
#